data_AF-A0A848Y6D6-F1
#
_entry.id   AF-A0A848Y6D6-F1
#
_cell.length_a   1.000
_cell.length_b   1.000
_cell.length_c   1.000
_cell.angle_alpha   90.00
_cell.angle_beta   90.00
_cell.angle_gamma   90.00
#
_symmetry.space_group_name_H-M   'P 1'
#
loop_
_entity.id
_entity.type
_entity.pdbx_description
1 polymer ?
#
loop_
_entity_poly.entity_id
_entity_poly.type
_entity_poly.pdbx_seq_one_letter_code
_entity_poly.pdbx_strand_id
1 'polypeptide(L)'
;MLTAASYRTLAALLAGRVEPPALTIAVGAGDATWDAQVPEPDRSVSRLVAEVARRAVPPEKLVFLDEVGEPTDAPTPVLQVAVTFWQEEAMGTLRECGLLATVGGTEELLAYYVHPRLEQRADAVLERTIRLDLTPRAIAPGSRVTRWLGNSSSRELHDLEAETASCQLAEIAEDRRFYFSSFEAGREHGYDPCAYCFGREASQR
;
A
#
# COMPACT_ATOMS: atom_id res chain seq x y z
N MET A 1 -2.16 -3.07 1.37
CA MET A 1 -2.35 -1.69 0.86
C MET A 1 -2.73 -0.76 2.01
N LEU A 2 -2.28 0.50 2.01
CA LEU A 2 -2.72 1.51 2.98
C LEU A 2 -4.11 2.06 2.59
N THR A 3 -5.00 2.20 3.56
CA THR A 3 -6.35 2.78 3.38
C THR A 3 -6.32 4.30 3.44
N ALA A 4 -7.46 4.94 3.15
CA ALA A 4 -7.64 6.37 3.39
C ALA A 4 -7.49 6.75 4.88
N ALA A 5 -7.85 5.84 5.80
CA ALA A 5 -7.72 6.06 7.23
C ALA A 5 -6.25 6.15 7.66
N SER A 6 -5.34 5.39 7.04
CA SER A 6 -3.90 5.51 7.29
C SER A 6 -3.38 6.93 7.19
N TYR A 7 -3.69 7.60 6.08
CA TYR A 7 -3.20 8.96 5.82
C TYR A 7 -3.82 9.98 6.77
N ARG A 8 -5.11 9.83 7.12
CA ARG A 8 -5.75 10.69 8.12
C ARG A 8 -5.14 10.51 9.50
N THR A 9 -4.91 9.27 9.93
CA THR A 9 -4.29 8.95 11.23
C THR A 9 -2.86 9.48 11.28
N LEU A 10 -2.07 9.29 10.23
CA LEU A 10 -0.71 9.83 10.14
C LEU A 10 -0.72 11.37 10.23
N ALA A 11 -1.60 12.04 9.49
CA ALA A 11 -1.71 13.50 9.56
C ALA A 11 -2.12 13.99 10.97
N ALA A 12 -3.03 13.29 11.64
CA ALA A 12 -3.44 13.61 13.00
C ALA A 12 -2.30 13.42 14.02
N LEU A 13 -1.51 12.36 13.87
CA LEU A 13 -0.32 12.08 14.68
C LEU A 13 0.74 13.18 14.49
N LEU A 14 1.08 13.51 13.24
CA LEU A 14 2.05 14.56 12.92
C LEU A 14 1.61 15.95 13.40
N ALA A 15 0.31 16.21 13.40
CA ALA A 15 -0.26 17.45 13.94
C ALA A 15 -0.36 17.46 15.48
N GLY A 16 0.06 16.40 16.17
CA GLY A 16 -0.03 16.28 17.63
C GLY A 16 -1.48 16.27 18.15
N ARG A 17 -2.44 15.85 17.33
CA ARG A 17 -3.88 15.85 17.67
C ARG A 17 -4.35 14.55 18.31
N VAL A 18 -3.54 13.50 18.18
CA VAL A 18 -3.83 12.17 18.73
C VAL A 18 -2.52 11.57 19.23
N GLU A 19 -2.61 10.77 20.29
CA GLU A 19 -1.48 9.98 20.79
C GLU A 19 -1.18 8.80 19.85
N PRO A 20 0.05 8.24 19.88
CA PRO A 20 0.38 7.01 19.17
C PRO A 20 -0.62 5.89 19.50
N PRO A 21 -1.32 5.34 18.50
CA PRO A 21 -2.38 4.36 18.76
C PRO A 21 -1.81 2.98 19.08
N ALA A 22 -2.52 2.22 19.89
CA ALA A 22 -2.30 0.78 19.99
C ALA A 22 -2.66 0.11 18.66
N LEU A 23 -1.82 -0.83 18.21
CA LEU A 23 -2.00 -1.55 16.95
C LEU A 23 -2.54 -2.97 17.19
N THR A 24 -3.38 -3.42 16.26
CA THR A 24 -3.95 -4.78 16.25
C THR A 24 -3.86 -5.33 14.83
N ILE A 25 -3.52 -6.62 14.68
CA ILE A 25 -3.67 -7.34 13.41
C ILE A 25 -4.90 -8.22 13.51
N ALA A 26 -5.80 -8.10 12.53
CA ALA A 26 -6.97 -8.96 12.36
C ALA A 26 -6.85 -9.81 11.10
N VAL A 27 -7.41 -11.01 11.14
CA VAL A 27 -7.54 -11.92 10.00
C VAL A 27 -8.99 -12.33 9.82
N GLY A 28 -9.40 -12.54 8.57
CA GLY A 28 -10.78 -12.84 8.23
C GLY A 28 -10.91 -13.83 7.08
N ALA A 29 -12.09 -14.42 6.97
CA ALA A 29 -12.47 -15.36 5.93
C ALA A 29 -12.75 -14.67 4.60
N GLY A 30 -13.05 -13.37 4.61
CA GLY A 30 -13.40 -12.64 3.41
C GLY A 30 -14.72 -13.10 2.78
N ASP A 31 -14.86 -12.90 1.47
CA ASP A 31 -15.96 -13.40 0.67
C ASP A 31 -15.54 -14.68 -0.10
N ALA A 32 -16.40 -15.69 -0.13
CA ALA A 32 -16.14 -16.96 -0.81
C ALA A 32 -15.97 -16.82 -2.34
N THR A 33 -16.54 -15.76 -2.93
CA THR A 33 -16.39 -15.45 -4.36
C THR A 33 -14.95 -15.10 -4.75
N TRP A 34 -14.11 -14.73 -3.78
CA TRP A 34 -12.72 -14.38 -4.01
C TRP A 34 -11.87 -15.56 -4.48
N ASP A 35 -12.32 -16.80 -4.30
CA ASP A 35 -11.68 -18.02 -4.84
C ASP A 35 -11.62 -17.98 -6.36
N ALA A 36 -12.64 -17.40 -7.00
CA ALA A 36 -12.71 -17.26 -8.45
C ALA A 36 -12.22 -15.89 -8.94
N GLN A 37 -12.44 -14.84 -8.14
CA GLN A 37 -12.13 -13.47 -8.54
C GLN A 37 -11.61 -12.66 -7.35
N VAL A 38 -10.30 -12.43 -7.31
CA VAL A 38 -9.68 -11.57 -6.29
C VAL A 38 -10.26 -10.15 -6.44
N PRO A 39 -10.71 -9.52 -5.33
CA PRO A 39 -11.26 -8.18 -5.39
C PRO A 39 -10.17 -7.17 -5.76
N GLU A 40 -10.55 -6.14 -6.51
CA GLU A 40 -9.67 -5.01 -6.79
C GLU A 40 -9.33 -4.27 -5.48
N PRO A 41 -8.11 -3.74 -5.33
CA PRO A 41 -7.74 -2.98 -4.14
C PRO A 41 -8.61 -1.72 -3.97
N ASP A 42 -9.34 -1.65 -2.85
CA ASP A 42 -10.15 -0.47 -2.48
C ASP A 42 -9.61 0.21 -1.20
N ARG A 43 -9.15 1.45 -1.34
CA ARG A 43 -8.60 2.23 -0.21
C ARG A 43 -9.68 2.78 0.73
N SER A 44 -10.95 2.73 0.34
CA SER A 44 -12.08 3.19 1.15
C SER A 44 -12.54 2.16 2.19
N VAL A 45 -12.04 0.92 2.09
CA VAL A 45 -12.32 -0.16 3.05
C VAL A 45 -11.95 0.29 4.46
N SER A 46 -12.92 0.17 5.37
CA SER A 46 -12.81 0.59 6.77
C SER A 46 -12.85 -0.57 7.77
N ARG A 47 -13.13 -1.79 7.30
CA ARG A 47 -13.21 -3.02 8.10
C ARG A 47 -12.95 -4.25 7.25
N LEU A 48 -12.62 -5.37 7.90
CA LEU A 48 -12.63 -6.69 7.27
C LEU A 48 -14.07 -7.08 6.88
N VAL A 49 -14.21 -7.89 5.83
CA VAL A 49 -15.50 -8.39 5.33
C VAL A 49 -16.11 -9.41 6.28
N ALA A 50 -15.30 -10.38 6.73
CA ALA A 50 -15.69 -11.45 7.63
C ALA A 50 -14.54 -11.76 8.58
N GLU A 51 -14.33 -10.89 9.57
CA GLU A 51 -13.30 -11.09 10.58
C GLU A 51 -13.50 -12.39 11.38
N VAL A 52 -12.41 -13.12 11.59
CA VAL A 52 -12.38 -14.39 12.34
C VAL A 52 -11.66 -14.21 13.67
N ALA A 53 -10.53 -13.52 13.67
CA ALA A 53 -9.74 -13.30 14.88
C ALA A 53 -8.90 -12.04 14.78
N ARG A 54 -8.51 -11.49 15.95
CA ARG A 54 -7.59 -10.37 16.06
C ARG A 54 -6.65 -10.53 17.26
N ARG A 55 -5.44 -9.99 17.13
CA ARG A 55 -4.39 -10.00 18.16
C ARG A 55 -3.77 -8.62 18.26
N ALA A 56 -3.65 -8.10 19.48
CA ALA A 56 -2.88 -6.90 19.75
C ALA A 56 -1.41 -7.12 19.35
N VAL A 57 -0.76 -6.09 18.82
CA VAL A 57 0.62 -6.13 18.36
C VAL A 57 1.60 -5.91 19.51
N PRO A 58 2.59 -6.80 19.66
CA PRO A 58 3.76 -6.63 20.48
C PRO A 58 4.44 -5.26 20.41
N PRO A 59 4.75 -4.48 21.46
CA PRO A 59 5.74 -3.41 21.29
C PRO A 59 7.06 -3.94 20.69
N GLU A 60 7.50 -5.12 21.10
CA GLU A 60 8.69 -5.81 20.58
C GLU A 60 8.51 -6.42 19.18
N LYS A 61 7.29 -6.45 18.64
CA LYS A 61 6.98 -6.91 17.28
C LYS A 61 6.74 -5.75 16.31
N LEU A 62 6.99 -4.53 16.76
CA LEU A 62 6.97 -3.31 15.97
C LEU A 62 8.41 -2.85 15.74
N VAL A 63 8.97 -3.16 14.58
CA VAL A 63 10.40 -2.93 14.29
C VAL A 63 10.59 -2.09 13.03
N PHE A 64 11.54 -1.15 13.06
CA PHE A 64 12.01 -0.48 11.85
C PHE A 64 12.92 -1.43 11.08
N LEU A 65 12.87 -1.35 9.75
CA LEU A 65 13.77 -2.10 8.87
C LEU A 65 14.68 -1.14 8.11
N ASP A 66 15.94 -1.49 7.94
CA ASP A 66 16.89 -0.74 7.13
C ASP A 66 16.69 -0.96 5.61
N GLU A 67 17.59 -0.40 4.80
CA GLU A 67 17.53 -0.48 3.33
C GLU A 67 17.68 -1.91 2.78
N VAL A 68 18.29 -2.82 3.54
CA VAL A 68 18.43 -4.24 3.17
C VAL A 68 17.34 -5.13 3.79
N GLY A 69 16.48 -4.55 4.63
CA GLY A 69 15.33 -5.22 5.23
C GLY A 69 15.62 -5.84 6.60
N GLU A 70 16.72 -5.48 7.24
CA GLU A 70 17.11 -5.97 8.56
C GLU A 70 16.56 -5.07 9.69
N PRO A 71 16.19 -5.62 10.86
CA PRO A 71 15.72 -4.82 11.99
C PRO A 71 16.74 -3.81 12.48
N THR A 72 16.29 -2.60 12.81
CA THR A 72 17.12 -1.52 13.35
C THR A 72 16.35 -0.70 14.40
N ASP A 73 17.09 -0.11 15.34
CA ASP A 73 16.54 0.81 16.36
C ASP A 73 16.32 2.23 15.81
N ALA A 74 17.03 2.59 14.73
CA ALA A 74 16.90 3.90 14.12
C ALA A 74 15.57 3.99 13.33
N PRO A 75 14.78 5.07 13.47
CA PRO A 75 13.59 5.26 12.67
C PRO A 75 13.89 5.24 11.16
N THR A 76 13.14 4.44 10.42
CA THR A 76 13.22 4.33 8.95
C THR A 76 11.81 4.47 8.34
N PRO A 77 11.70 4.68 7.01
CA PRO A 77 10.39 4.69 6.36
C PRO A 77 9.75 3.29 6.25
N VAL A 78 10.44 2.22 6.65
CA VAL A 78 9.94 0.84 6.56
C VAL A 78 9.67 0.30 7.94
N LEU A 79 8.40 0.00 8.21
CA LEU A 79 7.95 -0.56 9.48
C LEU A 79 7.46 -2.00 9.26
N GLN A 80 7.91 -2.93 10.10
CA GLN A 80 7.39 -4.27 10.17
C GLN A 80 6.57 -4.46 11.45
N VAL A 81 5.41 -5.08 11.28
CA VAL A 81 4.47 -5.39 12.34
C VAL A 81 4.15 -6.88 12.29
N ALA A 82 4.25 -7.59 13.40
CA ALA A 82 3.98 -9.01 13.44
C ALA A 82 3.11 -9.45 14.63
N VAL A 83 2.29 -10.48 14.41
CA VAL A 83 1.56 -11.20 15.47
C VAL A 83 1.60 -12.71 15.20
N THR A 84 1.44 -13.47 16.28
CA THR A 84 1.25 -14.92 16.24
C THR A 84 -0.14 -15.26 16.77
N PHE A 85 -0.90 -15.98 15.97
CA PHE A 85 -2.13 -16.67 16.37
C PHE A 85 -1.74 -18.12 16.69
N TRP A 86 -1.99 -18.54 17.93
CA TRP A 86 -1.66 -19.85 18.44
C TRP A 86 -2.66 -20.90 17.95
N GLN A 87 -2.45 -22.14 18.39
CA GLN A 87 -3.34 -23.26 18.13
C GLN A 87 -4.78 -22.92 18.53
N GLU A 88 -5.72 -23.41 17.72
CA GLU A 88 -7.16 -23.16 17.86
C GLU A 88 -7.62 -21.70 17.69
N GLU A 89 -6.69 -20.77 17.40
CA GLU A 89 -7.03 -19.40 17.01
C GLU A 89 -7.17 -19.24 15.49
N ALA A 90 -7.96 -18.25 15.07
CA ALA A 90 -8.15 -17.89 13.67
C ALA A 90 -8.54 -19.08 12.77
N MET A 91 -9.28 -20.06 13.30
CA MET A 91 -9.57 -21.32 12.62
C MET A 91 -10.40 -21.15 11.35
N GLY A 92 -10.16 -22.06 10.39
CA GLY A 92 -10.91 -22.14 9.14
C GLY A 92 -10.22 -21.42 7.99
N THR A 93 -11.00 -21.09 6.97
CA THR A 93 -10.50 -20.42 5.78
C THR A 93 -10.23 -18.94 6.07
N LEU A 94 -9.04 -18.47 5.70
CA LEU A 94 -8.62 -17.07 5.81
C LEU A 94 -8.26 -16.52 4.42
N ARG A 95 -8.66 -15.27 4.17
CA ARG A 95 -8.46 -14.56 2.89
C ARG A 95 -8.08 -13.10 3.04
N GLU A 96 -8.34 -12.50 4.19
CA GLU A 96 -8.04 -11.10 4.42
C GLU A 96 -7.27 -10.91 5.71
N CYS A 97 -6.50 -9.83 5.73
CA CYS A 97 -5.78 -9.40 6.90
C CYS A 97 -5.72 -7.87 6.93
N GLY A 98 -5.84 -7.32 8.13
CA GLY A 98 -5.85 -5.89 8.36
C GLY A 98 -4.98 -5.50 9.54
N LEU A 99 -4.35 -4.32 9.42
CA LEU A 99 -3.74 -3.61 10.53
C LEU A 99 -4.69 -2.52 10.99
N LEU A 100 -5.11 -2.56 12.25
CA LEU A 100 -6.03 -1.61 12.85
C LEU A 100 -5.31 -0.77 13.91
N ALA A 101 -5.79 0.45 14.10
CA ALA A 101 -5.34 1.36 15.13
C ALA A 101 -6.53 1.93 15.90
N THR A 102 -6.41 2.00 17.23
CA THR A 102 -7.40 2.69 18.06
C THR A 102 -6.95 4.12 18.32
N VAL A 103 -7.59 5.08 17.65
CA VAL A 103 -7.27 6.51 17.69
C VAL A 103 -8.42 7.26 18.38
N GLY A 104 -8.17 7.84 19.56
CA GLY A 104 -9.20 8.61 20.29
C GLY A 104 -10.46 7.79 20.60
N GLY A 105 -10.32 6.48 20.82
CA GLY A 105 -11.44 5.55 21.07
C GLY A 105 -12.15 5.05 19.81
N THR A 106 -11.74 5.48 18.61
CA THR A 106 -12.27 5.00 17.33
C THR A 106 -11.27 4.04 16.69
N GLU A 107 -11.76 2.89 16.23
CA GLU A 107 -10.93 1.94 15.48
C GLU A 107 -10.89 2.33 14.00
N GLU A 108 -9.68 2.39 13.45
CA GLU A 108 -9.43 2.74 12.06
C GLU A 108 -8.58 1.62 11.42
N LEU A 109 -9.06 1.09 10.28
CA LEU A 109 -8.31 0.12 9.50
C LEU A 109 -7.20 0.85 8.73
N LEU A 110 -5.95 0.73 9.15
CA LEU A 110 -4.81 1.39 8.52
C LEU A 110 -4.38 0.70 7.24
N ALA A 111 -4.19 -0.61 7.28
CA ALA A 111 -3.77 -1.39 6.12
C ALA A 111 -4.70 -2.58 5.93
N TYR A 112 -4.95 -2.92 4.67
CA TYR A 112 -5.81 -4.02 4.28
C TYR A 112 -5.19 -4.77 3.11
N TYR A 113 -5.25 -6.09 3.12
CA TYR A 113 -4.89 -6.91 1.97
C TYR A 113 -5.71 -8.19 1.94
N VAL A 114 -6.02 -8.62 0.71
CA VAL A 114 -6.56 -9.93 0.40
C VAL A 114 -5.42 -10.81 -0.08
N HIS A 115 -5.39 -12.07 0.36
CA HIS A 115 -4.36 -13.05 0.06
C HIS A 115 -4.96 -14.36 -0.47
N PRO A 116 -4.15 -15.24 -1.08
CA PRO A 116 -4.60 -16.58 -1.47
C PRO A 116 -5.21 -17.36 -0.30
N ARG A 117 -6.05 -18.35 -0.62
CA ARG A 117 -6.68 -19.22 0.39
C ARG A 117 -5.64 -19.77 1.36
N LEU A 118 -5.85 -19.51 2.65
CA LEU A 118 -5.13 -20.17 3.71
C LEU A 118 -6.12 -20.94 4.58
N GLU A 119 -5.82 -22.20 4.88
CA GLU A 119 -6.60 -23.00 5.82
C GLU A 119 -5.87 -23.08 7.16
N GLN A 120 -6.44 -22.47 8.19
CA GLN A 120 -5.93 -22.53 9.54
C GLN A 120 -6.55 -23.70 10.29
N ARG A 121 -5.70 -24.64 10.69
CA ARG A 121 -6.09 -25.85 11.45
C ARG A 121 -5.91 -25.64 12.95
N ALA A 122 -6.60 -26.46 13.74
CA ALA A 122 -6.52 -26.42 15.20
C ALA A 122 -5.09 -26.62 15.74
N ASP A 123 -4.27 -27.45 15.07
CA ASP A 123 -2.90 -27.75 15.49
C ASP A 123 -1.84 -26.82 14.87
N ALA A 124 -2.25 -25.89 14.02
CA ALA A 124 -1.36 -24.96 13.34
C ALA A 124 -1.15 -23.68 14.15
N VAL A 125 0.01 -23.06 13.97
CA VAL A 125 0.32 -21.70 14.42
C VAL A 125 0.40 -20.81 13.19
N LEU A 126 -0.27 -19.66 13.25
CA LEU A 126 -0.28 -18.68 12.17
C LEU A 126 0.52 -17.45 12.57
N GLU A 127 1.60 -17.18 11.84
CA GLU A 127 2.31 -15.90 11.91
C GLU A 127 1.81 -14.96 10.81
N ARG A 128 1.50 -13.72 11.19
CA ARG A 128 1.17 -12.64 10.26
C ARG A 128 2.15 -11.50 10.43
N THR A 129 2.81 -11.17 9.32
CA THR A 129 3.75 -10.07 9.22
C THR A 129 3.27 -9.09 8.15
N ILE A 130 3.14 -7.82 8.54
CA ILE A 130 2.76 -6.71 7.65
C ILE A 130 3.96 -5.77 7.58
N ARG A 131 4.42 -5.50 6.37
CA ARG A 131 5.44 -4.48 6.09
C ARG A 131 4.77 -3.24 5.51
N LEU A 132 4.88 -2.12 6.22
CA LEU A 132 4.48 -0.81 5.74
C LEU A 132 5.71 -0.11 5.20
N ASP A 133 5.68 0.21 3.92
CA ASP A 133 6.69 1.06 3.29
C ASP A 133 6.09 2.46 3.11
N LEU A 134 6.51 3.37 3.99
CA LEU A 134 6.13 4.78 4.00
C LEU A 134 7.12 5.63 3.21
N THR A 135 8.06 5.01 2.47
CA THR A 135 8.95 5.74 1.58
C THR A 135 8.06 6.48 0.60
N PRO A 136 8.18 7.81 0.46
CA PRO A 136 7.47 8.54 -0.55
C PRO A 136 7.95 8.06 -1.92
N ARG A 137 7.28 7.04 -2.47
CA ARG A 137 7.57 6.48 -3.81
C ARG A 137 7.25 7.46 -4.95
N ALA A 138 6.85 8.67 -4.63
CA ALA A 138 6.73 9.80 -5.55
C ALA A 138 8.07 10.18 -6.20
N ILE A 139 9.19 9.84 -5.56
CA ILE A 139 10.53 10.02 -6.12
C ILE A 139 11.31 8.77 -5.70
N ALA A 140 11.54 7.83 -6.62
CA ALA A 140 12.51 6.77 -6.38
C ALA A 140 13.81 7.43 -5.88
N PRO A 141 14.48 6.95 -4.81
CA PRO A 141 15.74 7.51 -4.36
C PRO A 141 16.71 7.60 -5.56
N GLY A 142 17.01 8.82 -6.03
CA GLY A 142 17.80 9.06 -7.24
C GLY A 142 17.06 9.33 -8.55
N SER A 143 15.71 9.41 -8.56
CA SER A 143 14.96 9.90 -9.73
C SER A 143 15.22 11.39 -9.90
N ARG A 144 16.29 11.68 -10.63
CA ARG A 144 16.48 12.97 -11.27
C ARG A 144 15.30 13.20 -12.20
N VAL A 145 14.83 14.44 -12.32
CA VAL A 145 13.95 14.81 -13.42
C VAL A 145 14.64 14.36 -14.70
N THR A 146 14.04 13.39 -15.36
CA THR A 146 14.44 12.94 -16.68
C THR A 146 13.47 13.50 -17.69
N ARG A 147 13.78 13.34 -18.97
CA ARG A 147 12.88 13.64 -20.08
C ARG A 147 11.54 12.90 -19.99
N TRP A 148 11.46 11.75 -19.32
CA TRP A 148 10.30 10.85 -19.39
C TRP A 148 9.50 10.84 -18.10
N LEU A 149 8.27 11.34 -18.14
CA LEU A 149 7.40 11.50 -16.97
C LEU A 149 6.12 10.65 -17.12
N GLY A 150 5.90 9.69 -16.23
CA GLY A 150 4.64 8.98 -16.06
C GLY A 150 3.68 9.69 -15.10
N ASN A 151 2.41 9.75 -15.46
CA ASN A 151 1.30 10.08 -14.56
C ASN A 151 0.72 8.78 -13.99
N SER A 152 0.94 8.47 -12.72
CA SER A 152 0.50 7.21 -12.12
C SER A 152 -1.04 7.06 -12.05
N SER A 153 -1.77 8.17 -12.09
CA SER A 153 -3.24 8.19 -12.07
C SER A 153 -3.82 7.88 -13.44
N SER A 154 -3.36 8.58 -14.48
CA SER A 154 -3.84 8.31 -15.84
C SER A 154 -3.10 7.13 -16.48
N ARG A 155 -1.95 6.70 -15.95
CA ARG A 155 -1.04 5.73 -16.58
C ARG A 155 -0.53 6.19 -17.95
N GLU A 156 -0.45 7.50 -18.18
CA GLU A 156 0.17 8.08 -19.38
C GLU A 156 1.65 8.39 -19.16
N LEU A 157 2.47 8.15 -20.18
CA LEU A 157 3.88 8.51 -20.28
C LEU A 157 4.00 9.78 -21.12
N HIS A 158 4.76 10.75 -20.64
CA HIS A 158 4.97 12.04 -21.25
C HIS A 158 6.45 12.26 -21.59
N ASP A 159 6.68 13.04 -22.64
CA ASP A 159 7.98 13.54 -23.04
C ASP A 159 8.08 15.03 -22.67
N LEU A 160 8.93 15.37 -21.71
CA LEU A 160 9.12 16.74 -21.23
C LEU A 160 9.85 17.63 -22.24
N GLU A 161 10.49 17.06 -23.27
CA GLU A 161 11.07 17.82 -24.38
C GLU A 161 10.10 18.02 -25.55
N ALA A 162 8.96 17.31 -25.54
CA ALA A 162 7.89 17.41 -26.54
C ALA A 162 6.53 17.72 -25.90
N GLU A 163 6.53 18.49 -24.81
CA GLU A 163 5.30 18.88 -24.12
C GLU A 163 4.47 19.87 -24.94
N THR A 164 3.15 19.79 -24.78
CA THR A 164 2.21 20.78 -25.30
C THR A 164 1.27 21.21 -24.18
N ALA A 165 0.59 22.33 -24.35
CA ALA A 165 -0.42 22.78 -23.37
C ALA A 165 -1.52 21.73 -23.14
N SER A 166 -1.82 20.89 -24.15
CA SER A 166 -2.82 19.82 -24.05
C SER A 166 -2.35 18.61 -23.23
N CYS A 167 -1.06 18.50 -22.90
CA CYS A 167 -0.53 17.43 -22.05
C CYS A 167 -0.88 17.60 -20.57
N GLN A 168 -1.31 18.79 -20.13
CA GLN A 168 -1.72 19.11 -18.76
C GLN A 168 -0.69 18.70 -17.68
N LEU A 169 0.60 18.75 -17.99
CA LEU A 169 1.65 18.28 -17.09
C LEU A 169 1.68 19.02 -15.74
N ALA A 170 1.34 20.31 -15.75
CA ALA A 170 1.23 21.12 -14.55
C ALA A 170 0.10 20.67 -13.61
N GLU A 171 -0.93 19.99 -14.14
CA GLU A 171 -2.08 19.47 -13.38
C GLU A 171 -1.78 18.09 -12.76
N ILE A 172 -0.68 17.44 -13.18
CA ILE A 172 -0.23 16.19 -12.56
C ILE A 172 0.31 16.53 -11.16
N ALA A 173 -0.40 16.10 -10.12
CA ALA A 173 0.06 16.25 -8.74
C ALA A 173 1.44 15.59 -8.55
N GLU A 174 2.29 16.19 -7.72
CA GLU A 174 3.69 15.74 -7.53
C GLU A 174 3.79 14.27 -7.09
N ASP A 175 2.84 13.81 -6.26
CA ASP A 175 2.75 12.42 -5.79
C ASP A 175 2.33 11.42 -6.88
N ARG A 176 1.93 11.91 -8.05
CA ARG A 176 1.54 11.12 -9.22
C ARG A 176 2.59 11.12 -10.32
N ARG A 177 3.69 11.85 -10.15
CA ARG A 177 4.76 11.94 -11.14
C ARG A 177 5.74 10.80 -10.94
N PHE A 178 6.12 10.13 -12.03
CA PHE A 178 7.11 9.05 -12.01
C PHE A 178 8.10 9.21 -13.15
N TYR A 179 9.38 9.45 -12.86
CA TYR A 179 10.38 9.70 -13.90
C TYR A 179 11.08 8.41 -14.32
N PHE A 180 11.22 8.20 -15.63
CA PHE A 180 11.87 7.02 -16.21
C PHE A 180 13.20 7.39 -16.86
N SER A 181 14.17 6.48 -16.82
CA SER A 181 15.46 6.67 -17.50
C SER A 181 15.33 6.67 -19.02
N SER A 182 14.35 5.97 -19.57
CA SER A 182 14.03 5.94 -21.01
C SER A 182 12.53 5.82 -21.25
N PHE A 183 12.12 6.04 -22.51
CA PHE A 183 10.75 5.83 -22.97
C PHE A 183 10.33 4.35 -22.79
N GLU A 184 11.21 3.42 -23.15
CA GLU A 184 10.98 1.97 -23.07
C GLU A 184 10.78 1.52 -21.62
N ALA A 185 11.54 2.07 -20.67
CA ALA A 185 11.35 1.78 -19.26
C ALA A 185 9.93 2.16 -18.79
N GLY A 186 9.39 3.30 -19.24
CA GLY A 186 8.00 3.68 -18.95
C GLY A 186 6.98 2.69 -19.54
N ARG A 187 7.22 2.23 -20.77
CA ARG A 187 6.38 1.23 -21.45
C ARG A 187 6.40 -0.13 -20.76
N GLU A 188 7.56 -0.61 -20.34
CA GLU A 188 7.72 -1.86 -19.57
C GLU A 188 6.96 -1.80 -18.23
N HIS A 189 6.85 -0.61 -17.63
CA HIS A 189 6.06 -0.38 -16.42
C HIS A 189 4.55 -0.19 -16.69
N GLY A 190 4.12 -0.41 -17.93
CA GLY A 190 2.72 -0.40 -18.36
C GLY A 190 2.11 0.99 -18.49
N TYR A 191 2.93 2.01 -18.80
CA TYR A 191 2.42 3.34 -19.16
C TYR A 191 2.16 3.44 -20.66
N ASP A 192 1.10 4.15 -21.02
CA ASP A 192 0.73 4.42 -22.41
C ASP A 192 1.29 5.78 -22.88
N PRO A 193 1.89 5.92 -24.08
CA PRO A 193 2.35 7.20 -24.56
C PRO A 193 1.21 8.22 -24.65
N CYS A 194 1.41 9.39 -24.05
CA CYS A 194 0.46 10.49 -24.16
C CYS A 194 0.29 10.88 -25.63
N ALA A 195 -0.96 10.86 -26.12
CA ALA A 195 -1.29 11.18 -27.50
C ALA A 195 -0.84 12.58 -27.94
N TYR A 196 -0.64 13.51 -27.00
CA TYR A 196 -0.18 14.87 -27.29
C TYR A 196 1.35 14.99 -27.34
N CYS A 197 2.08 14.22 -26.53
CA CYS A 197 3.55 14.18 -26.58
C CYS A 197 4.06 13.34 -27.77
N PHE A 198 3.39 12.22 -28.06
CA PHE A 198 3.88 11.19 -29.01
C PHE A 198 3.02 11.05 -30.27
N GLY A 199 1.89 11.75 -30.35
CA GLY A 199 0.90 11.57 -31.40
C GLY A 199 -0.12 10.47 -31.10
N ARG A 200 -1.32 10.60 -31.67
CA ARG A 200 -2.44 9.65 -31.47
C ARG A 200 -2.14 8.23 -31.94
N GLU A 201 -1.23 8.07 -32.88
CA GLU A 201 -0.84 6.75 -33.42
C GLU A 201 0.00 5.94 -32.42
N ALA A 202 0.70 6.62 -31.51
CA ALA A 202 1.53 5.99 -30.49
C ALA A 202 0.77 5.67 -29.20
N SER A 203 -0.35 6.36 -28.95
CA SER A 203 -1.22 6.11 -27.79
C SER A 203 -2.18 4.97 -28.09
N GLN A 204 -2.46 4.15 -27.09
CA GLN A 204 -3.46 3.08 -27.16
C GLN A 204 -4.84 3.54 -26.69
N ARG A 205 -5.07 4.85 -26.64
CA ARG A 205 -6.27 5.50 -26.10
C ARG A 205 -6.97 6.40 -27.11
#